data_AF-A0A411YHQ1-F1
#
_entry.id   AF-A0A411YHQ1-F1
#
_cell.length_a   1.000
_cell.length_b   1.000
_cell.length_c   1.000
_cell.angle_alpha   90.00
_cell.angle_beta   90.00
_cell.angle_gamma   90.00
#
_symmetry.space_group_name_H-M   'P 1'
#
loop_
_entity.id
_entity.type
_entity.pdbx_description
1 polymer ?
#
loop_
_entity_poly.entity_id
_entity_poly.type
_entity_poly.pdbx_seq_one_letter_code
_entity_poly.pdbx_strand_id
1 'polypeptide(L)' 'MTTPPPHRRREISREELRGELDAFERRYGVPSERMVEVFRTTGGDLDETEDFHRWQQLHAAWQAETAPQA' A
#
# COMPACT_ATOMS: atom_id res chain seq x y z
N MET A 1 2.66 37.36 5.68
CA MET A 1 2.53 36.31 4.65
C MET A 1 3.27 35.09 5.17
N THR A 2 2.57 34.13 5.75
CA THR A 2 3.19 32.92 6.32
C THR A 2 3.30 31.90 5.19
N THR A 3 4.52 31.70 4.68
CA THR A 3 4.83 30.62 3.75
C THR A 3 4.42 29.29 4.39
N PRO A 4 3.58 28.46 3.76
CA PRO A 4 3.32 27.12 4.29
C PRO A 4 4.65 26.37 4.35
N PRO A 5 4.94 25.62 5.44
CA PRO A 5 6.16 24.83 5.51
C PRO A 5 6.19 23.88 4.31
N PRO A 6 7.38 23.58 3.73
CA PRO A 6 7.48 22.57 2.71
C PRO A 6 6.85 21.30 3.30
N HIS A 7 5.79 20.79 2.67
CA HIS A 7 5.24 19.49 3.00
C HIS A 7 6.42 18.52 2.91
N ARG A 8 7.04 18.19 4.06
CA ARG A 8 7.97 17.08 4.14
C ARG A 8 7.17 15.92 3.58
N ARG A 9 7.54 15.45 2.38
CA ARG A 9 7.18 14.10 1.95
C ARG A 9 7.68 13.25 3.10
N ARG A 10 6.75 12.80 3.94
CA ARG A 10 7.06 11.98 5.08
C ARG A 10 7.54 10.69 4.45
N GLU A 11 8.85 10.50 4.42
CA GLU A 11 9.47 9.27 3.95
C GLU A 11 8.93 8.17 4.86
N ILE A 12 8.01 7.37 4.32
CA ILE A 12 7.40 6.28 5.07
C ILE A 12 8.49 5.22 5.22
N SER A 13 8.97 5.03 6.45
CA SER A 13 10.00 4.03 6.72
C SER A 13 9.46 2.63 6.49
N ARG A 14 10.34 1.66 6.23
CA ARG A 14 9.98 0.24 6.06
C ARG A 14 9.06 -0.29 7.17
N GLU A 15 9.30 0.08 8.42
CA GLU A 15 8.47 -0.33 9.56
C GLU A 15 7.04 0.25 9.49
N GLU A 16 6.89 1.52 9.11
CA GLU A 16 5.57 2.15 8.90
C GLU A 16 4.84 1.50 7.71
N LEU A 17 5.55 1.19 6.61
CA LEU A 17 4.97 0.47 5.46
C LEU A 17 4.46 -0.91 5.88
N ARG A 18 5.22 -1.66 6.68
CA ARG A 18 4.77 -2.96 7.18
C ARG A 18 3.57 -2.82 8.11
N GLY A 19 3.53 -1.80 8.96
CA GLY A 19 2.40 -1.52 9.85
C GLY A 19 1.11 -1.24 9.08
N GLU A 20 1.19 -0.42 8.02
CA GLU A 20 0.04 -0.14 7.16
C GLU A 20 -0.41 -1.40 6.40
N LEU A 21 0.53 -2.19 5.86
CA LEU A 21 0.20 -3.47 5.21
C LEU A 21 -0.44 -4.47 6.20
N ASP A 22 0.05 -4.57 7.44
CA ASP A 22 -0.54 -5.43 8.48
C ASP A 22 -1.98 -5.00 8.83
N ALA A 23 -2.26 -3.69 8.84
CA ALA A 23 -3.61 -3.17 9.04
C ALA A 23 -4.57 -3.62 7.92
N PHE A 24 -4.10 -3.60 6.67
CA PHE A 24 -4.83 -4.15 5.53
C PHE A 24 -5.02 -5.68 5.67
N GLU A 25 -3.98 -6.41 6.04
CA GLU A 25 -4.03 -7.87 6.26
C GLU A 25 -5.08 -8.24 7.32
N ARG A 26 -5.15 -7.51 8.43
CA ARG A 26 -6.16 -7.71 9.47
C ARG A 26 -7.56 -7.30 9.03
N ARG A 27 -7.69 -6.23 8.26
CA ARG A 27 -8.98 -5.71 7.81
C ARG A 27 -9.67 -6.65 6.83
N TYR A 28 -8.90 -7.21 5.89
CA TYR A 28 -9.43 -8.12 4.85
C TYR A 28 -9.24 -9.60 5.20
N GLY A 29 -8.45 -9.92 6.23
CA GLY A 29 -8.20 -11.29 6.69
C GLY A 29 -7.32 -12.11 5.74
N VAL A 30 -6.60 -11.46 4.83
CA VAL A 30 -5.72 -12.12 3.85
C VAL A 30 -4.33 -11.49 3.88
N PRO A 31 -3.25 -12.25 3.61
CA PRO A 31 -1.92 -11.67 3.49
C PRO A 31 -1.83 -10.68 2.33
N SER A 32 -0.93 -9.70 2.42
CA SER A 32 -0.76 -8.67 1.39
C SER A 32 -0.53 -9.25 -0.01
N GLU A 33 0.19 -10.37 -0.11
CA GLU A 33 0.44 -11.08 -1.38
C GLU A 33 -0.84 -11.59 -2.07
N ARG A 34 -1.90 -11.83 -1.30
CA ARG A 34 -3.19 -12.36 -1.76
C ARG A 34 -4.27 -11.28 -1.84
N MET A 35 -3.96 -10.04 -1.45
CA MET A 35 -4.95 -8.97 -1.37
C MET A 35 -5.54 -8.59 -2.73
N VAL A 36 -4.76 -8.77 -3.80
CA VAL A 36 -5.25 -8.62 -5.18
C VAL A 36 -6.48 -9.49 -5.46
N GLU A 37 -6.62 -10.66 -4.81
CA GLU A 37 -7.76 -11.55 -4.99
C GLU A 37 -9.02 -11.03 -4.29
N VAL A 38 -8.87 -10.25 -3.22
CA VAL A 38 -10.00 -9.63 -2.52
C VAL A 38 -10.64 -8.53 -3.35
N PHE A 39 -9.83 -7.82 -4.14
CA PHE A 39 -10.30 -6.79 -5.06
C PHE A 39 -10.68 -7.35 -6.44
N ARG A 40 -10.65 -8.67 -6.66
CA ARG A 40 -11.13 -9.24 -7.93
C ARG A 40 -12.65 -9.34 -7.91
N THR A 41 -13.26 -8.80 -8.95
CA THR A 41 -14.69 -8.95 -9.22
C THR A 41 -15.00 -10.36 -9.73
N THR A 42 -16.27 -10.74 -9.65
CA THR A 42 -16.78 -12.03 -10.19
C THR A 42 -16.51 -12.21 -11.69
N GLY A 43 -16.31 -11.12 -12.44
CA GLY A 43 -15.96 -11.15 -13.87
C GLY A 43 -14.47 -11.40 -14.15
N GLY A 44 -13.62 -11.37 -13.13
CA GLY A 44 -12.16 -11.50 -13.26
C GLY A 44 -11.42 -10.16 -13.36
N ASP A 45 -12.14 -9.05 -13.51
CA ASP A 45 -11.62 -7.68 -13.47
C ASP A 45 -11.23 -7.25 -12.07
N LEU A 46 -10.27 -6.34 -11.97
CA LEU A 46 -9.89 -5.71 -10.71
C LEU A 46 -10.83 -4.54 -10.39
N ASP A 47 -11.35 -4.55 -9.17
CA ASP A 47 -12.12 -3.47 -8.60
C ASP A 47 -11.14 -2.39 -8.12
N GLU A 48 -10.91 -1.39 -8.98
CA GLU A 48 -10.00 -0.25 -8.77
C GLU A 48 -10.57 0.76 -7.75
N THR A 49 -10.81 0.26 -6.53
CA THR A 49 -11.27 1.07 -5.40
C THR A 49 -10.14 1.91 -4.80
N GLU A 50 -10.49 2.93 -4.02
CA GLU A 50 -9.50 3.70 -3.25
C GLU A 50 -8.65 2.80 -2.33
N ASP A 51 -9.25 1.78 -1.70
CA ASP A 51 -8.53 0.80 -0.90
C ASP A 51 -7.55 -0.03 -1.74
N PHE A 52 -7.94 -0.46 -2.95
CA PHE A 52 -7.05 -1.16 -3.87
C PHE A 52 -5.84 -0.30 -4.26
N HIS A 53 -6.07 0.94 -4.71
CA HIS A 53 -4.99 1.84 -5.08
C HIS A 53 -4.07 2.17 -3.90
N ARG A 54 -4.64 2.34 -2.70
CA ARG A 54 -3.87 2.60 -1.49
C ARG A 54 -3.00 1.40 -1.11
N TRP A 55 -3.57 0.19 -1.09
CA TRP A 55 -2.80 -1.03 -0.86
C TRP A 55 -1.72 -1.23 -1.93
N GLN A 56 -2.05 -1.03 -3.22
CA GLN A 56 -1.12 -1.18 -4.33
C GLN A 56 0.09 -0.26 -4.18
N GLN A 57 -0.12 1.01 -3.83
CA GLN A 57 0.98 1.96 -3.59
C GLN A 57 1.85 1.55 -2.40
N LEU A 58 1.25 1.13 -1.29
CA LEU A 58 1.98 0.67 -0.10
C LEU A 58 2.80 -0.59 -0.40
N HIS A 59 2.20 -1.55 -1.10
CA HIS A 59 2.86 -2.79 -1.48
C HIS A 59 3.99 -2.53 -2.48
N ALA A 60 3.80 -1.64 -3.46
CA ALA A 60 4.86 -1.24 -4.39
C ALA A 60 6.02 -0.52 -3.68
N ALA A 61 5.72 0.37 -2.74
CA ALA A 61 6.75 1.04 -1.92
C ALA A 61 7.50 0.02 -1.05
N TRP A 62 6.80 -0.92 -0.42
CA TRP A 62 7.41 -2.01 0.34
C TRP A 62 8.33 -2.88 -0.54
N GLN A 63 7.88 -3.22 -1.75
CA GLN A 63 8.70 -3.97 -2.71
C GLN A 63 9.93 -3.17 -3.15
N ALA A 64 9.82 -1.86 -3.38
CA ALA A 64 10.96 -1.02 -3.73
C ALA A 64 12.02 -0.96 -2.60
N GLU A 65 11.58 -0.93 -1.34
CA GLU A 65 12.45 -0.94 -0.16
C GLU A 65 13.04 -2.32 0.17
N THR A 66 12.36 -3.40 -0.26
CA THR A 66 12.78 -4.78 0.02
C THR A 66 13.46 -5.47 -1.15
N ALA A 67 13.30 -4.95 -2.36
CA ALA A 67 13.99 -5.43 -3.54
C ALA A 67 15.49 -5.14 -3.39
N PRO A 68 16.37 -6.15 -3.52
CA PRO A 68 17.78 -5.87 -3.70
C PRO A 68 17.92 -5.07 -4.99
N GLN A 69 18.48 -3.85 -4.90
CA GLN A 69 18.86 -3.08 -6.09
C GLN A 69 19.82 -3.98 -6.89
N ALA A 70 19.35 -4.49 -8.02
CA ALA A 70 20.11 -5.34 -8.92
C ALA A 70 21.21 -4.56 -9.64
#